data_AF-A0A0B7JNH7-F1
#
_entry.id   AF-A0A0B7JNH7-F1
#
_cell.length_a   1.000
_cell.length_b   1.000
_cell.length_c   1.000
_cell.angle_alpha   90.00
_cell.angle_beta   90.00
_cell.angle_gamma   90.00
#
_symmetry.space_group_name_H-M   'P 1'
#
loop_
_entity.id
_entity.type
_entity.pdbx_description
1 polymer ?
#
loop_
_entity_poly.entity_id
_entity_poly.type
_entity_poly.pdbx_seq_one_letter_code
_entity_poly.pdbx_strand_id
1 'polypeptide(L)'
;MIHWGPYSVPGWGNSSEFESYSEWFWWYSTNPLGDRSNFRGYRLETFGKDWAYDDSFEEFTAEKFDSKEWVDLFDDAGAKYFVITTKHHDGFALWDTKETSNRSALHYGPRRDVLRELFDAAATYHPNMKRGTYFSLPEWFNPDYGVYGFDQFNKTENPGTDLMVPQMEQLVYDYGTDIMWCDCGAANGTADFAAKWFNEVMGARSL
;
A
#
# COMPACT_ATOMS: atom_id res chain seq x y z
N MET A 1 -11.82 2.44 3.19
CA MET A 1 -10.50 2.05 2.64
C MET A 1 -9.61 3.28 2.69
N ILE A 2 -8.33 3.08 2.95
CA ILE A 2 -7.36 4.16 3.19
C ILE A 2 -6.25 3.99 2.16
N HIS A 3 -6.12 4.95 1.24
CA HIS A 3 -4.93 5.12 0.41
C HIS A 3 -4.08 6.20 1.05
N TRP A 4 -2.97 5.78 1.64
CA TRP A 4 -2.04 6.68 2.30
C TRP A 4 -0.60 6.18 2.12
N GLY A 5 0.29 7.09 1.78
CA GLY A 5 1.70 6.83 1.48
C GLY A 5 2.39 8.10 1.01
N PRO A 6 3.63 8.01 0.49
CA PRO A 6 4.37 9.21 0.09
C PRO A 6 3.70 10.05 -0.99
N TYR A 7 2.86 9.47 -1.84
CA TYR A 7 2.03 10.20 -2.81
C TYR A 7 1.06 11.19 -2.14
N SER A 8 0.75 11.01 -0.85
CA SER A 8 -0.03 11.97 -0.06
C SER A 8 0.75 13.26 0.27
N VAL A 9 2.08 13.27 0.13
CA VAL A 9 2.90 14.48 0.34
C VAL A 9 2.69 15.49 -0.79
N PRO A 10 2.88 15.15 -2.09
CA PRO A 10 2.42 16.02 -3.16
C PRO A 10 0.92 16.30 -3.09
N GLY A 11 0.14 15.29 -2.68
CA GLY A 11 -1.30 15.43 -2.39
C GLY A 11 -2.11 15.99 -3.55
N TRP A 12 -1.64 15.76 -4.79
CA TRP A 12 -2.14 16.44 -5.96
C TRP A 12 -2.83 15.47 -6.93
N GLY A 13 -4.01 15.90 -7.36
CA GLY A 13 -4.75 15.37 -8.49
C GLY A 13 -5.59 16.51 -9.06
N ASN A 14 -6.24 16.26 -10.20
CA ASN A 14 -7.20 17.22 -10.75
C ASN A 14 -8.61 16.60 -10.82
N SER A 15 -9.62 17.46 -10.84
CA SER A 15 -11.02 17.08 -11.06
C SER A 15 -11.53 17.57 -12.43
N SER A 16 -10.64 17.57 -13.43
CA SER A 16 -10.98 17.94 -14.81
C SER A 16 -11.62 16.76 -15.55
N GLU A 17 -11.97 16.94 -16.83
CA GLU A 17 -12.41 15.83 -17.67
C GLU A 17 -11.34 14.73 -17.87
N PHE A 18 -10.08 15.04 -17.54
CA PHE A 18 -8.97 14.10 -17.56
C PHE A 18 -8.57 13.62 -16.16
N GLU A 19 -9.46 13.74 -15.17
CA GLU A 19 -9.25 13.31 -13.77
C GLU A 19 -8.46 11.99 -13.70
N SER A 20 -7.48 11.97 -12.81
CA SER A 20 -6.64 10.81 -12.54
C SER A 20 -6.32 10.74 -11.07
N TYR A 21 -6.09 9.52 -10.61
CA TYR A 21 -5.87 9.19 -9.22
C TYR A 21 -4.62 9.86 -8.64
N SER A 22 -4.74 10.49 -7.47
CA SER A 22 -3.61 11.22 -6.85
C SER A 22 -2.52 10.26 -6.37
N GLU A 23 -2.86 9.05 -5.96
CA GLU A 23 -1.91 8.00 -5.58
C GLU A 23 -1.08 7.47 -6.77
N TRP A 24 -1.44 7.85 -8.00
CA TRP A 24 -0.67 7.59 -9.22
C TRP A 24 0.31 8.72 -9.58
N PHE A 25 0.53 9.66 -8.65
CA PHE A 25 1.39 10.83 -8.87
C PHE A 25 2.75 10.49 -9.47
N TRP A 26 3.43 9.48 -8.91
CA TRP A 26 4.74 9.08 -9.41
C TRP A 26 4.68 8.63 -10.87
N TRP A 27 3.70 7.79 -11.21
CA TRP A 27 3.54 7.26 -12.56
C TRP A 27 3.32 8.37 -13.58
N TYR A 28 2.29 9.19 -13.40
CA TYR A 28 1.95 10.24 -14.38
C TYR A 28 3.00 11.35 -14.44
N SER A 29 3.64 11.69 -13.32
CA SER A 29 4.68 12.72 -13.31
C SER A 29 6.00 12.27 -13.97
N THR A 30 6.18 10.97 -14.23
CA THR A 30 7.36 10.40 -14.88
C THR A 30 7.09 9.80 -16.26
N ASN A 31 5.82 9.57 -16.62
CA ASN A 31 5.41 8.99 -17.90
C ASN A 31 4.53 9.98 -18.71
N PRO A 32 5.13 10.93 -19.45
CA PRO A 32 4.39 12.03 -20.10
C PRO A 32 3.42 11.57 -21.19
N LEU A 33 3.60 10.38 -21.78
CA LEU A 33 2.67 9.84 -22.77
C LEU A 33 1.30 9.47 -22.18
N GLY A 34 1.26 9.13 -20.88
CA GLY A 34 0.03 8.81 -20.16
C GLY A 34 -0.55 10.00 -19.37
N ASP A 35 0.18 11.09 -19.24
CA ASP A 35 -0.16 12.22 -18.37
C ASP A 35 -1.13 13.22 -19.02
N ARG A 36 -2.39 12.80 -19.17
CA ARG A 36 -3.46 13.70 -19.64
C ARG A 36 -3.85 14.75 -18.60
N SER A 37 -3.50 14.49 -17.34
CA SER A 37 -3.84 15.27 -16.17
C SER A 37 -2.84 16.38 -15.83
N ASN A 38 -1.70 16.45 -16.53
CA ASN A 38 -0.61 17.39 -16.29
C ASN A 38 0.08 17.27 -14.90
N PHE A 39 0.19 16.06 -14.36
CA PHE A 39 0.97 15.75 -13.15
C PHE A 39 2.43 16.18 -13.29
N ARG A 40 3.02 15.96 -14.47
CA ARG A 40 4.41 16.35 -14.76
C ARG A 40 4.57 17.87 -14.74
N GLY A 41 3.60 18.62 -15.27
CA GLY A 41 3.61 20.07 -15.21
C GLY A 41 3.60 20.58 -13.77
N TYR A 42 2.65 20.08 -12.96
CA TYR A 42 2.58 20.41 -11.53
C TYR A 42 3.89 20.05 -10.79
N ARG A 43 4.44 18.86 -11.02
CA ARG A 43 5.70 18.43 -10.40
C ARG A 43 6.84 19.41 -10.71
N LEU A 44 7.00 19.78 -11.98
CA LEU A 44 8.06 20.69 -12.42
C LEU A 44 7.90 22.10 -11.85
N GLU A 45 6.67 22.60 -11.75
CA GLU A 45 6.37 23.90 -11.17
C GLU A 45 6.61 23.92 -9.65
N THR A 46 6.20 22.86 -8.95
CA THR A 46 6.18 22.79 -7.49
C THR A 46 7.53 22.38 -6.90
N PHE A 47 8.15 21.34 -7.47
CA PHE A 47 9.37 20.73 -6.92
C PHE A 47 10.62 20.96 -7.77
N GLY A 48 10.45 21.41 -9.01
CA GLY A 48 11.54 21.63 -9.94
C GLY A 48 11.97 20.38 -10.70
N LYS A 49 12.84 20.58 -11.68
CA LYS A 49 13.31 19.53 -12.62
C LYS A 49 14.18 18.45 -11.98
N ASP A 50 14.87 18.79 -10.89
CA ASP A 50 15.88 17.93 -10.27
C ASP A 50 15.28 17.08 -9.13
N TRP A 51 14.01 17.29 -8.79
CA TRP A 51 13.28 16.50 -7.79
C TRP A 51 12.90 15.11 -8.33
N ALA A 52 13.16 14.09 -7.52
CA ALA A 52 12.73 12.72 -7.70
C ALA A 52 11.59 12.38 -6.74
N TYR A 53 10.69 11.47 -7.14
CA TYR A 53 9.56 11.09 -6.29
C TYR A 53 9.97 10.56 -4.91
N ASP A 54 11.06 9.81 -4.85
CA ASP A 54 11.59 9.26 -3.60
C ASP A 54 12.06 10.34 -2.61
N ASP A 55 12.29 11.59 -3.06
CA ASP A 55 12.59 12.72 -2.16
C ASP A 55 11.39 13.02 -1.23
N SER A 56 10.16 12.66 -1.64
CA SER A 56 8.95 12.79 -0.78
C SER A 56 8.94 11.84 0.42
N PHE A 57 9.83 10.84 0.47
CA PHE A 57 9.78 9.81 1.50
C PHE A 57 10.12 10.34 2.88
N GLU A 58 11.09 11.26 2.96
CA GLU A 58 11.44 11.91 4.23
C GLU A 58 10.42 12.99 4.62
N GLU A 59 9.68 13.54 3.66
CA GLU A 59 8.60 14.51 3.91
C GLU A 59 7.31 13.83 4.40
N PHE A 60 7.14 12.53 4.14
CA PHE A 60 6.03 11.73 4.64
C PHE A 60 6.21 11.39 6.14
N THR A 61 6.16 12.39 7.02
CA THR A 61 6.52 12.21 8.44
C THR A 61 5.43 11.59 9.30
N ALA A 62 4.17 11.62 8.84
CA ALA A 62 3.01 11.23 9.62
C ALA A 62 2.92 11.93 11.00
N GLU A 63 3.39 13.19 11.12
CA GLU A 63 3.54 13.88 12.42
C GLU A 63 2.25 13.93 13.26
N LYS A 64 1.08 14.02 12.60
CA LYS A 64 -0.24 14.10 13.25
C LYS A 64 -1.03 12.80 13.19
N PHE A 65 -0.42 11.70 12.75
CA PHE A 65 -1.11 10.41 12.73
C PHE A 65 -1.22 9.85 14.14
N ASP A 66 -2.46 9.63 14.57
CA ASP A 66 -2.85 8.95 15.80
C ASP A 66 -3.75 7.77 15.43
N SER A 67 -3.30 6.55 15.74
CA SER A 67 -4.02 5.33 15.38
C SER A 67 -5.33 5.17 16.16
N LYS A 68 -5.41 5.67 17.39
CA LYS A 68 -6.63 5.63 18.21
C LYS A 68 -7.69 6.55 17.61
N GLU A 69 -7.33 7.79 17.28
CA GLU A 69 -8.26 8.74 16.65
C GLU A 69 -8.85 8.18 15.35
N TRP A 70 -8.03 7.49 14.56
CA TRP A 70 -8.48 6.86 13.32
C TRP A 70 -9.47 5.72 13.58
N VAL A 71 -9.18 4.80 14.50
CA VAL A 71 -10.10 3.67 14.75
C VAL A 71 -11.38 4.11 15.45
N ASP A 72 -11.33 5.13 16.29
CA ASP A 72 -12.54 5.76 16.85
C ASP A 72 -13.38 6.39 15.75
N LEU A 73 -12.77 7.13 14.82
CA LEU A 73 -13.48 7.69 13.66
C LEU A 73 -14.12 6.58 12.79
N PHE A 74 -13.44 5.45 12.60
CA PHE A 74 -13.98 4.34 11.83
C PHE A 74 -15.20 3.70 12.53
N ASP A 75 -15.15 3.53 13.85
CA ASP A 75 -16.29 3.00 14.62
C ASP A 75 -17.47 3.99 14.65
N ASP A 76 -17.19 5.27 14.86
CA ASP A 76 -18.19 6.36 14.83
C ASP A 76 -18.89 6.45 13.46
N ALA A 77 -18.16 6.19 12.38
CA ALA A 77 -18.73 6.09 11.03
C ALA A 77 -19.57 4.81 10.82
N GLY A 78 -19.60 3.90 11.80
CA GLY A 78 -20.31 2.62 11.76
C GLY A 78 -19.58 1.52 10.98
N ALA A 79 -18.31 1.74 10.62
CA ALA A 79 -17.54 0.78 9.84
C ALA A 79 -17.33 -0.52 10.63
N LYS A 80 -17.53 -1.66 9.98
CA LYS A 80 -17.26 -2.99 10.57
C LYS A 80 -15.90 -3.54 10.18
N TYR A 81 -15.26 -2.90 9.21
CA TYR A 81 -13.92 -3.21 8.76
C TYR A 81 -13.28 -1.96 8.14
N PHE A 82 -11.96 -1.94 8.14
CA PHE A 82 -11.18 -1.02 7.31
C PHE A 82 -10.14 -1.80 6.51
N VAL A 83 -9.65 -1.19 5.44
CA VAL A 83 -8.55 -1.72 4.62
C VAL A 83 -7.58 -0.57 4.42
N ILE A 84 -6.32 -0.75 4.80
CA ILE A 84 -5.24 0.23 4.58
C ILE A 84 -4.32 -0.26 3.48
N THR A 85 -3.90 0.64 2.59
CA THR A 85 -2.78 0.40 1.67
C THR A 85 -1.54 0.10 2.47
N THR A 86 -1.16 -1.18 2.55
CA THR A 86 0.10 -1.52 3.18
C THR A 86 1.23 -1.13 2.24
N LYS A 87 1.11 -1.45 0.95
CA LYS A 87 2.00 -1.06 -0.15
C LYS A 87 1.17 -0.80 -1.40
N HIS A 88 1.34 0.38 -1.99
CA HIS A 88 0.72 0.75 -3.27
C HIS A 88 1.68 0.46 -4.44
N HIS A 89 1.32 0.84 -5.67
CA HIS A 89 2.13 0.58 -6.86
C HIS A 89 3.53 1.25 -6.82
N ASP A 90 3.68 2.32 -6.04
CA ASP A 90 4.97 2.97 -5.84
C ASP A 90 5.95 2.13 -5.02
N GLY A 91 5.47 1.06 -4.39
CA GLY A 91 6.27 0.10 -3.64
C GLY A 91 6.67 0.55 -2.24
N PHE A 92 6.16 1.67 -1.73
CA PHE A 92 6.45 2.12 -0.37
C PHE A 92 5.59 1.37 0.65
N ALA A 93 6.22 0.67 1.58
CA ALA A 93 5.54 -0.13 2.60
C ALA A 93 5.29 0.64 3.91
N LEU A 94 4.09 0.51 4.49
CA LEU A 94 3.72 1.06 5.80
C LEU A 94 4.01 0.12 6.99
N TRP A 95 4.74 -0.97 6.75
CA TRP A 95 5.06 -1.99 7.74
C TRP A 95 6.52 -2.45 7.62
N ASP A 96 6.99 -3.25 8.58
CA ASP A 96 8.32 -3.86 8.51
C ASP A 96 8.36 -5.00 7.49
N THR A 97 8.87 -4.72 6.29
CA THR A 97 9.10 -5.67 5.19
C THR A 97 10.28 -6.60 5.42
N LYS A 98 10.97 -6.50 6.56
CA LYS A 98 12.16 -7.29 6.91
C LYS A 98 13.21 -7.18 5.79
N GLU A 99 13.78 -8.30 5.38
CA GLU A 99 14.84 -8.36 4.37
C GLU A 99 14.36 -8.14 2.93
N THR A 100 13.05 -7.98 2.68
CA THR A 100 12.53 -7.91 1.30
C THR A 100 12.66 -6.52 0.67
N SER A 101 12.66 -5.45 1.47
CA SER A 101 12.82 -4.07 0.98
C SER A 101 13.09 -3.10 2.13
N ASN A 102 13.88 -2.06 1.87
CA ASN A 102 14.03 -0.91 2.77
C ASN A 102 13.18 0.30 2.34
N ARG A 103 12.35 0.19 1.29
CA ARG A 103 11.43 1.25 0.83
C ARG A 103 10.18 1.27 1.73
N SER A 104 10.33 1.72 2.98
CA SER A 104 9.26 1.65 3.98
C SER A 104 9.25 2.81 4.98
N ALA A 105 8.13 2.94 5.69
CA ALA A 105 7.92 3.89 6.77
C ALA A 105 8.85 3.69 7.98
N LEU A 106 9.55 2.55 8.08
CA LEU A 106 10.57 2.34 9.11
C LEU A 106 11.90 3.00 8.72
N HIS A 107 12.23 3.02 7.42
CA HIS A 107 13.51 3.51 6.91
C HIS A 107 13.46 4.94 6.39
N TYR A 108 12.28 5.53 6.25
CA TYR A 108 12.07 6.91 5.82
C TYR A 108 10.90 7.52 6.59
N GLY A 109 10.80 8.86 6.60
CA GLY A 109 9.58 9.56 7.00
C GLY A 109 9.12 9.22 8.42
N PRO A 110 8.07 8.40 8.63
CA PRO A 110 7.48 8.18 9.95
C PRO A 110 8.40 7.50 10.98
N ARG A 111 9.43 6.77 10.52
CA ARG A 111 10.36 5.96 11.34
C ARG A 111 9.65 5.02 12.32
N ARG A 112 8.51 4.47 11.90
CA ARG A 112 7.65 3.62 12.72
C ARG A 112 6.82 2.65 11.88
N ASP A 113 6.36 1.58 12.54
CA ASP A 113 5.48 0.58 11.94
C ASP A 113 4.02 1.06 12.05
N VAL A 114 3.63 1.87 11.07
CA VAL A 114 2.29 2.48 10.99
C VAL A 114 1.19 1.43 10.95
N LEU A 115 1.41 0.32 10.23
CA LEU A 115 0.43 -0.76 10.13
C LEU A 115 0.20 -1.41 11.49
N ARG A 116 1.27 -1.74 12.22
CA ARG A 116 1.19 -2.33 13.57
C ARG A 116 0.44 -1.41 14.53
N GLU A 117 0.81 -0.12 14.56
CA GLU A 117 0.16 0.87 15.42
C GLU A 117 -1.35 0.96 15.17
N LEU A 118 -1.79 0.92 13.91
CA LEU A 118 -3.20 0.96 13.54
C LEU A 118 -3.95 -0.33 13.92
N PHE A 119 -3.33 -1.49 13.66
CA PHE A 119 -3.96 -2.79 13.94
C PHE A 119 -4.05 -3.08 15.44
N ASP A 120 -3.04 -2.69 16.22
CA ASP A 120 -3.03 -2.82 17.68
C ASP A 120 -4.05 -1.87 18.33
N ALA A 121 -4.20 -0.65 17.81
CA ALA A 121 -5.25 0.27 18.26
C ALA A 121 -6.65 -0.31 17.98
N ALA A 122 -6.89 -0.82 16.77
CA ALA A 122 -8.16 -1.47 16.44
C ALA A 122 -8.42 -2.70 17.32
N ALA A 123 -7.40 -3.52 17.59
CA ALA A 123 -7.50 -4.67 18.48
C ALA A 123 -7.94 -4.27 19.90
N THR A 124 -7.34 -3.18 20.39
CA THR A 124 -7.48 -2.73 21.78
C THR A 124 -8.80 -2.04 22.01
N TYR A 125 -9.17 -1.10 21.14
CA TYR A 125 -10.32 -0.22 21.37
C TYR A 125 -11.60 -0.73 20.70
N HIS A 126 -11.47 -1.43 19.56
CA HIS A 126 -12.60 -1.88 18.74
C HIS A 126 -12.41 -3.33 18.28
N PRO A 127 -12.32 -4.33 19.18
CA PRO A 127 -11.88 -5.70 18.88
C PRO A 127 -12.77 -6.45 17.87
N ASN A 128 -13.98 -5.96 17.64
CA ASN A 128 -14.91 -6.54 16.66
C ASN A 128 -14.72 -5.98 15.23
N MET A 129 -13.95 -4.89 15.07
CA MET A 129 -13.64 -4.28 13.78
C MET A 129 -12.62 -5.13 13.02
N LYS A 130 -12.94 -5.53 11.79
CA LYS A 130 -12.05 -6.33 10.97
C LYS A 130 -10.95 -5.45 10.34
N ARG A 131 -9.73 -5.96 10.33
CA ARG A 131 -8.52 -5.26 9.87
C ARG A 131 -8.04 -5.84 8.56
N GLY A 132 -8.16 -5.06 7.49
CA GLY A 132 -7.75 -5.46 6.16
C GLY A 132 -6.47 -4.80 5.69
N THR A 133 -5.73 -5.51 4.85
CA THR A 133 -4.53 -5.04 4.17
C THR A 133 -4.80 -4.99 2.67
N TYR A 134 -4.54 -3.84 2.06
CA TYR A 134 -4.44 -3.74 0.61
C TYR A 134 -2.99 -3.99 0.18
N PHE A 135 -2.80 -4.83 -0.82
CA PHE A 135 -1.49 -5.17 -1.37
C PHE A 135 -1.47 -4.98 -2.90
N SER A 136 -0.65 -4.05 -3.36
CA SER A 136 -0.41 -3.88 -4.79
C SER A 136 0.46 -5.00 -5.35
N LEU A 137 -0.03 -5.68 -6.40
CA LEU A 137 0.77 -6.63 -7.17
C LEU A 137 1.79 -5.91 -8.09
N PRO A 138 1.43 -4.81 -8.77
CA PRO A 138 2.40 -3.96 -9.44
C PRO A 138 3.37 -3.31 -8.48
N GLU A 139 4.62 -3.14 -8.92
CA GLU A 139 5.64 -2.40 -8.17
C GLU A 139 6.51 -1.62 -9.16
N TRP A 140 6.18 -0.35 -9.38
CA TRP A 140 6.75 0.48 -10.46
C TRP A 140 8.27 0.69 -10.37
N PHE A 141 8.84 0.60 -9.16
CA PHE A 141 10.30 0.74 -8.97
C PHE A 141 11.06 -0.55 -9.27
N ASN A 142 10.39 -1.69 -9.26
CA ASN A 142 11.03 -2.98 -9.38
C ASN A 142 11.41 -3.22 -10.86
N PRO A 143 12.70 -3.44 -11.18
CA PRO A 143 13.13 -3.69 -12.55
C PRO A 143 12.44 -4.93 -13.17
N ASP A 144 12.06 -5.91 -12.34
CA ASP A 144 11.30 -7.08 -12.79
C ASP A 144 9.87 -6.74 -13.16
N TYR A 145 9.30 -5.61 -12.70
CA TYR A 145 8.00 -5.11 -13.17
C TYR A 145 8.12 -4.36 -14.51
N GLY A 146 9.19 -3.60 -14.70
CA GLY A 146 9.39 -2.76 -15.88
C GLY A 146 9.37 -3.51 -17.22
N VAL A 147 9.69 -4.80 -17.22
CA VAL A 147 9.65 -5.67 -18.42
C VAL A 147 8.21 -6.00 -18.85
N TYR A 148 7.24 -5.99 -17.92
CA TYR A 148 5.86 -6.43 -18.15
C TYR A 148 4.87 -5.26 -18.25
N GLY A 149 5.22 -4.07 -17.76
CA GLY A 149 4.38 -2.89 -17.87
C GLY A 149 2.94 -3.11 -17.36
N PHE A 150 1.96 -2.47 -18.00
CA PHE A 150 0.53 -2.75 -17.75
C PHE A 150 0.01 -4.00 -18.45
N ASP A 151 0.85 -4.73 -19.20
CA ASP A 151 0.42 -5.99 -19.78
C ASP A 151 0.24 -6.99 -18.64
N GLN A 152 -0.95 -7.60 -18.58
CA GLN A 152 -1.24 -8.63 -17.60
C GLN A 152 -0.17 -9.72 -17.73
N PHE A 153 0.57 -9.96 -16.65
CA PHE A 153 1.64 -10.97 -16.60
C PHE A 153 1.20 -12.23 -17.34
N ASN A 154 2.04 -12.70 -18.27
CA ASN A 154 1.84 -14.03 -18.85
C ASN A 154 1.87 -15.02 -17.69
N LYS A 155 0.73 -15.68 -17.45
CA LYS A 155 0.40 -16.46 -16.22
C LYS A 155 1.43 -17.52 -15.78
N THR A 156 2.43 -17.80 -16.61
CA THR A 156 3.43 -18.85 -16.44
C THR A 156 4.77 -18.37 -15.89
N GLU A 157 5.08 -17.06 -15.97
CA GLU A 157 6.31 -16.49 -15.46
C GLU A 157 5.93 -15.31 -14.58
N ASN A 158 5.86 -15.55 -13.27
CA ASN A 158 5.49 -14.54 -12.30
C ASN A 158 6.73 -14.11 -11.51
N PRO A 159 7.52 -13.14 -12.00
CA PRO A 159 8.84 -12.82 -11.45
C PRO A 159 8.82 -12.14 -10.07
N GLY A 160 7.70 -12.11 -9.36
CA GLY A 160 7.60 -11.51 -8.02
C GLY A 160 7.16 -12.46 -6.91
N THR A 161 6.96 -13.77 -7.15
CA THR A 161 6.50 -14.68 -6.07
C THR A 161 7.45 -14.72 -4.88
N ASP A 162 8.76 -14.62 -5.12
CA ASP A 162 9.80 -14.70 -4.09
C ASP A 162 9.77 -13.49 -3.13
N LEU A 163 9.12 -12.39 -3.51
CA LEU A 163 8.92 -11.21 -2.66
C LEU A 163 7.47 -11.07 -2.21
N MET A 164 6.51 -11.24 -3.13
CA MET A 164 5.09 -11.05 -2.87
C MET A 164 4.53 -12.07 -1.88
N VAL A 165 4.84 -13.36 -2.05
CA VAL A 165 4.31 -14.40 -1.15
C VAL A 165 4.85 -14.21 0.27
N PRO A 166 6.16 -14.05 0.50
CA PRO A 166 6.67 -13.78 1.85
C PRO A 166 6.10 -12.50 2.48
N GLN A 167 5.94 -11.42 1.71
CA GLN A 167 5.33 -10.19 2.21
C GLN A 167 3.86 -10.40 2.60
N MET A 168 3.08 -11.09 1.77
CA MET A 168 1.67 -11.39 2.08
C MET A 168 1.55 -12.35 3.27
N GLU A 169 2.42 -13.36 3.39
CA GLU A 169 2.45 -14.24 4.55
C GLU A 169 2.77 -13.48 5.84
N GLN A 170 3.73 -12.55 5.83
CA GLN A 170 4.00 -11.67 6.98
C GLN A 170 2.76 -10.88 7.38
N LEU A 171 2.10 -10.21 6.42
CA LEU A 171 0.86 -9.46 6.69
C LEU A 171 -0.24 -10.36 7.28
N VAL A 172 -0.34 -11.59 6.80
CA VAL A 172 -1.33 -12.55 7.28
C VAL A 172 -1.00 -13.04 8.69
N TYR A 173 0.17 -13.64 8.89
CA TYR A 173 0.51 -14.38 10.10
C TYR A 173 1.05 -13.47 11.21
N ASP A 174 1.84 -12.46 10.87
CA ASP A 174 2.49 -11.60 11.87
C ASP A 174 1.60 -10.41 12.27
N TYR A 175 0.79 -9.88 11.34
CA TYR A 175 -0.10 -8.74 11.60
C TYR A 175 -1.55 -9.16 11.88
N GLY A 176 -1.95 -10.39 11.55
CA GLY A 176 -3.30 -10.88 11.83
C GLY A 176 -4.37 -10.29 10.90
N THR A 177 -4.04 -10.19 9.61
CA THR A 177 -4.96 -9.69 8.57
C THR A 177 -6.26 -10.50 8.52
N ASP A 178 -7.40 -9.80 8.57
CA ASP A 178 -8.75 -10.35 8.37
C ASP A 178 -9.17 -10.38 6.90
N ILE A 179 -8.71 -9.40 6.10
CA ILE A 179 -9.05 -9.22 4.69
C ILE A 179 -7.79 -8.87 3.92
N MET A 180 -7.35 -9.72 3.00
CA MET A 180 -6.29 -9.39 2.04
C MET A 180 -6.93 -8.90 0.73
N TRP A 181 -6.70 -7.65 0.36
CA TRP A 181 -7.25 -7.01 -0.84
C TRP A 181 -6.13 -6.76 -1.85
N CYS A 182 -6.07 -7.55 -2.93
CA CYS A 182 -5.01 -7.43 -3.94
C CYS A 182 -5.48 -6.65 -5.17
N ASP A 183 -4.63 -5.77 -5.72
CA ASP A 183 -4.98 -4.90 -6.86
C ASP A 183 -4.28 -5.25 -8.19
N CYS A 184 -4.86 -4.75 -9.28
CA CYS A 184 -4.43 -4.85 -10.69
C CYS A 184 -4.31 -6.27 -11.26
N GLY A 185 -4.82 -7.30 -10.56
CA GLY A 185 -5.13 -8.63 -11.08
C GLY A 185 -3.97 -9.34 -11.81
N ALA A 186 -3.22 -10.17 -11.08
CA ALA A 186 -2.23 -11.07 -11.66
C ALA A 186 -2.20 -12.41 -10.89
N ALA A 187 -1.50 -13.41 -11.43
CA ALA A 187 -1.05 -14.51 -10.59
C ALA A 187 -0.23 -13.91 -9.44
N ASN A 188 -0.46 -14.34 -8.21
CA ASN A 188 0.16 -13.73 -7.03
C ASN A 188 0.59 -14.75 -5.97
N GLY A 189 0.41 -16.05 -6.23
CA GLY A 189 0.72 -17.11 -5.26
C GLY A 189 -0.23 -17.17 -4.06
N THR A 190 -1.30 -16.35 -4.02
CA THR A 190 -2.26 -16.37 -2.91
C THR A 190 -2.90 -17.75 -2.74
N ALA A 191 -3.09 -18.51 -3.82
CA ALA A 191 -3.61 -19.87 -3.73
C ALA A 191 -2.74 -20.80 -2.85
N ASP A 192 -1.43 -20.55 -2.77
CA ASP A 192 -0.48 -21.41 -2.06
C ASP A 192 -0.61 -21.28 -0.54
N PHE A 193 -0.92 -20.08 -0.04
CA PHE A 193 -1.06 -19.84 1.41
C PHE A 193 -2.50 -19.61 1.87
N ALA A 194 -3.44 -19.24 0.99
CA ALA A 194 -4.81 -18.88 1.40
C ALA A 194 -5.56 -20.04 2.08
N ALA A 195 -5.32 -21.29 1.65
CA ALA A 195 -5.92 -22.45 2.30
C ALA A 195 -5.41 -22.63 3.74
N LYS A 196 -4.10 -22.44 3.96
CA LYS A 196 -3.49 -22.50 5.29
C LYS A 196 -4.00 -21.35 6.16
N TRP A 197 -4.00 -20.12 5.64
CA TRP A 197 -4.54 -18.94 6.30
C TRP A 197 -6.00 -19.15 6.73
N PHE A 198 -6.86 -19.61 5.82
CA PHE A 198 -8.27 -19.86 6.12
C PHE A 198 -8.43 -20.88 7.25
N ASN A 199 -7.66 -21.97 7.21
CA ASN A 199 -7.71 -23.02 8.23
C ASN A 199 -7.22 -22.52 9.60
N GLU A 200 -6.14 -21.71 9.64
CA GLU A 200 -5.60 -21.17 10.88
C GLU A 200 -6.52 -20.10 11.50
N VAL A 201 -7.03 -19.16 10.71
CA VAL A 201 -7.91 -18.08 11.19
C VAL A 201 -9.27 -18.62 11.65
N MET A 202 -9.84 -19.60 10.94
CA MET A 202 -11.10 -20.22 11.33
C MET A 202 -10.93 -21.19 12.52
N GLY A 203 -9.78 -21.89 12.59
CA GLY A 203 -9.45 -22.77 13.71
C GLY A 203 -9.18 -22.04 15.02
N ALA A 204 -8.51 -20.87 14.97
CA ALA A 204 -8.20 -20.07 16.15
C ALA A 204 -9.39 -19.29 16.72
N ARG A 205 -10.46 -19.08 15.93
CA ARG A 205 -11.67 -18.31 16.33
C ARG A 205 -12.86 -19.19 16.73
N SER A 206 -12.70 -20.51 16.73
CA SER A 206 -13.74 -21.49 17.08
C SER A 206 -13.56 -22.12 18.47
N LEU A 207 -12.66 -21.58 19.29
CA LEU A 207 -12.46 -21.90 20.72
C LEU A 207 -12.63 -20.65 21.57
#